data_AF-A0A258H883-F1
#
_entry.id   AF-A0A258H883-F1
#
_cell.length_a   1.000
_cell.length_b   1.000
_cell.length_c   1.000
_cell.angle_alpha   90.00
_cell.angle_beta   90.00
_cell.angle_gamma   90.00
#
_symmetry.space_group_name_H-M   'P 1'
#
loop_
_entity.id
_entity.type
_entity.pdbx_description
1 polymer ?
#
loop_
_entity_poly.entity_id
_entity_poly.type
_entity_poly.pdbx_seq_one_letter_code
_entity_poly.pdbx_strand_id
1 'polypeptide(L)'
;LRVIRNRTPYSLWDDQRVLDHLMVIPTRHTAKLGDFDNDEARELISLIDEYEEQGYCLYARALHSKVRSVVHQHTHLMKLDGKKRNFLLMARKPWYFRISK
;
A
#
# COMPACT_ATOMS: atom_id res chain seq x y z
N LEU A 1 -12.70 10.71 -5.62
CA LEU A 1 -11.40 10.01 -5.40
C LEU A 1 -11.13 9.06 -6.58
N ARG A 2 -9.91 8.56 -6.77
CA ARG A 2 -9.61 7.56 -7.82
C ARG A 2 -8.94 6.32 -7.22
N VAL A 3 -9.38 5.14 -7.64
CA VAL A 3 -8.72 3.88 -7.32
C VAL A 3 -7.88 3.45 -8.52
N ILE A 4 -6.58 3.25 -8.32
CA ILE A 4 -5.66 2.83 -9.38
C ILE A 4 -4.76 1.68 -8.92
N ARG A 5 -4.29 0.85 -9.85
CA ARG A 5 -3.29 -0.18 -9.55
C ARG A 5 -1.92 0.45 -9.32
N ASN A 6 -1.22 0.04 -8.27
CA ASN A 6 0.14 0.50 -8.02
C ASN A 6 1.09 -0.01 -9.12
N ARG A 7 1.88 0.89 -9.71
CA ARG A 7 2.86 0.56 -10.77
C ARG A 7 4.03 -0.29 -10.25
N THR A 8 4.35 -0.16 -8.97
CA THR A 8 5.38 -0.93 -8.28
C THR A 8 4.74 -1.64 -7.09
N PRO A 9 3.90 -2.66 -7.35
CA PRO A 9 3.18 -3.34 -6.29
C PRO A 9 4.16 -4.09 -5.38
N TYR A 10 3.86 -4.10 -4.09
CA TYR A 10 4.60 -4.94 -3.15
C TYR A 10 4.36 -6.41 -3.46
N SER A 11 5.38 -7.25 -3.29
CA SER A 11 5.25 -8.71 -3.36
C SER A 11 4.90 -9.33 -2.01
N LEU A 12 5.25 -8.65 -0.92
CA LEU A 12 5.09 -9.08 0.46
C LEU A 12 4.62 -7.91 1.32
N TRP A 13 3.69 -8.18 2.23
CA TRP A 13 3.23 -7.24 3.25
C TRP A 13 2.79 -8.02 4.49
N ASP A 14 3.21 -7.59 5.68
CA ASP A 14 2.86 -8.25 6.95
C ASP A 14 3.09 -9.77 6.92
N ASP A 15 4.28 -10.18 6.46
CA ASP A 15 4.69 -11.59 6.26
C ASP A 15 3.79 -12.42 5.33
N GLN A 16 2.92 -11.79 4.54
CA GLN A 16 2.01 -12.44 3.61
C GLN A 16 2.28 -12.01 2.19
N ARG A 17 1.92 -12.87 1.22
CA ARG A 17 2.02 -12.49 -0.19
C ARG A 17 0.91 -11.49 -0.51
N VAL A 18 1.26 -10.43 -1.22
CA VAL A 18 0.28 -9.48 -1.77
C VAL A 18 -0.24 -10.04 -3.10
N LEU A 19 -1.55 -10.24 -3.18
CA LEU A 19 -2.27 -10.69 -4.37
C LEU A 19 -2.68 -9.53 -5.27
N ASP A 20 -3.12 -8.43 -4.66
CA ASP A 20 -3.42 -7.18 -5.36
C ASP A 20 -2.98 -5.98 -4.53
N HIS A 21 -2.58 -4.91 -5.22
CA HIS A 21 -2.13 -3.67 -4.63
C HIS A 21 -2.70 -2.48 -5.42
N LEU A 22 -3.72 -1.86 -4.85
CA LEU A 22 -4.37 -0.66 -5.36
C LEU A 22 -4.00 0.55 -4.49
N MET A 23 -4.29 1.73 -4.99
CA MET A 23 -4.13 2.99 -4.29
C MET A 23 -5.38 3.83 -4.48
N VAL A 24 -5.92 4.35 -3.38
CA VAL A 24 -6.91 5.43 -3.41
C VAL A 24 -6.14 6.74 -3.40
N ILE A 25 -6.42 7.59 -4.40
CA ILE A 25 -5.73 8.86 -4.62
C ILE A 25 -6.77 9.97 -4.76
N PRO A 26 -6.66 11.07 -4.00
CA PRO A 26 -7.49 12.24 -4.21
C PRO A 26 -7.13 12.95 -5.50
N THR A 27 -8.15 13.45 -6.20
CA THR A 27 -7.97 14.22 -7.44
C THR A 27 -7.32 15.57 -7.14
N ARG A 28 -7.70 16.20 -6.02
CA ARG A 28 -7.12 17.45 -5.55
C ARG A 28 -5.81 17.18 -4.82
N HIS A 29 -4.78 17.98 -5.09
CA HIS A 29 -3.48 17.85 -4.45
C HIS A 29 -3.55 18.17 -2.95
N THR A 30 -3.44 17.14 -2.12
CA THR A 30 -3.47 17.23 -0.65
C THR A 30 -2.33 16.40 -0.08
N ALA A 31 -1.80 16.77 1.09
CA ALA A 31 -0.68 16.06 1.69
C ALA A 31 -1.11 15.08 2.78
N LYS A 32 -2.26 15.34 3.42
CA LYS A 32 -2.83 14.57 4.53
C LYS A 32 -4.36 14.52 4.43
N LEU A 33 -4.95 13.54 5.13
CA LEU A 33 -6.40 13.36 5.20
C LEU A 33 -7.14 14.56 5.81
N GLY A 34 -6.51 15.25 6.77
CA GLY A 34 -7.10 16.44 7.38
C GLY A 34 -7.23 17.65 6.45
N ASP A 35 -6.72 17.58 5.23
CA ASP A 35 -6.91 18.63 4.22
C ASP A 35 -8.19 18.42 3.39
N PHE A 36 -8.89 17.28 3.56
CA PHE A 36 -10.08 16.91 2.78
C PHE A 36 -11.28 17.77 3.20
N ASP A 37 -12.16 18.06 2.25
CA ASP A 37 -13.49 18.57 2.58
C ASP A 37 -14.41 17.43 3.08
N ASN A 38 -15.61 17.79 3.53
CA ASN A 38 -16.55 16.83 4.11
C ASN A 38 -17.03 15.78 3.09
N ASP A 39 -17.11 16.12 1.81
CA ASP A 39 -17.62 15.21 0.79
C ASP A 39 -16.50 14.27 0.33
N GLU A 40 -15.28 14.78 0.15
CA GLU A 40 -14.08 13.97 -0.08
C GLU A 40 -13.83 12.98 1.07
N ALA A 41 -14.02 13.41 2.32
CA ALA A 41 -13.86 12.54 3.48
C ALA A 41 -14.92 11.42 3.53
N ARG A 42 -16.18 11.75 3.23
CA ARG A 42 -17.26 10.74 3.14
C ARG A 42 -17.01 9.75 2.01
N GLU A 43 -16.64 10.25 0.82
CA GLU A 43 -16.31 9.41 -0.33
C GLU A 43 -15.15 8.46 0.00
N LEU A 44 -14.13 8.94 0.74
CA LEU A 44 -13.02 8.09 1.17
C LEU A 44 -13.50 6.96 2.08
N ILE A 45 -14.31 7.28 3.10
CA ILE A 45 -14.82 6.29 4.05
C ILE A 45 -15.68 5.26 3.33
N SER A 46 -16.58 5.67 2.44
CA SER A 46 -17.41 4.75 1.66
C SER A 46 -16.58 3.82 0.76
N LEU A 47 -15.53 4.34 0.11
CA LEU A 47 -14.62 3.50 -0.67
C LEU A 47 -13.83 2.54 0.22
N ILE A 48 -13.37 2.99 1.39
CA ILE A 48 -12.65 2.14 2.34
C ILE A 48 -13.55 0.96 2.75
N ASP A 49 -14.78 1.24 3.15
CA ASP A 49 -15.77 0.23 3.58
C ASP A 49 -16.01 -0.83 2.47
N GLU A 50 -16.20 -0.39 1.22
CA GLU A 50 -16.37 -1.29 0.07
C GLU A 50 -15.18 -2.24 -0.12
N TYR A 51 -13.94 -1.73 0.04
CA TYR A 51 -12.74 -2.55 -0.13
C TYR A 51 -12.42 -3.40 1.11
N GLU A 52 -12.80 -2.95 2.31
CA GLU A 52 -12.72 -3.74 3.53
C GLU A 52 -13.60 -5.00 3.42
N GLU A 53 -14.84 -4.87 2.95
CA GLU A 53 -15.74 -6.01 2.71
C GLU A 53 -15.14 -7.01 1.70
N GLN A 54 -14.38 -6.51 0.73
CA GLN A 54 -13.66 -7.33 -0.25
C GLN A 54 -12.36 -7.96 0.28
N GLY A 55 -11.99 -7.70 1.54
CA GLY A 55 -10.82 -8.25 2.21
C GLY A 55 -9.50 -7.54 1.90
N TYR A 56 -9.55 -6.25 1.54
CA TYR A 56 -8.34 -5.44 1.40
C TYR A 56 -7.91 -4.86 2.75
N CYS A 57 -6.61 -4.90 3.02
CA CYS A 57 -5.98 -4.20 4.11
C CYS A 57 -5.66 -2.76 3.71
N LEU A 58 -5.77 -1.84 4.66
CA LEU A 58 -5.52 -0.42 4.46
C LEU A 58 -4.20 0.02 5.08
N TYR A 59 -3.46 0.81 4.34
CA TYR A 59 -2.19 1.34 4.81
C TYR A 59 -1.88 2.71 4.22
N ALA A 60 -1.54 3.68 5.06
CA ALA A 60 -1.03 4.97 4.63
C ALA A 60 0.32 5.23 5.31
N ARG A 61 1.28 5.77 4.56
CA ARG A 61 2.58 6.18 5.14
C ARG A 61 2.44 7.52 5.84
N ALA A 62 3.15 7.66 6.96
CA ALA A 62 3.22 8.92 7.71
C ALA A 62 3.75 10.07 6.84
N LEU A 63 3.24 11.29 7.09
CA LEU A 63 3.57 12.50 6.34
C LEU A 63 5.08 12.78 6.27
N HIS A 64 5.79 12.55 7.38
CA HIS A 64 7.23 12.80 7.52
C HIS A 64 8.10 11.55 7.35
N SER A 65 7.54 10.48 6.80
CA SER A 65 8.30 9.24 6.57
C SER A 65 9.37 9.44 5.50
N LYS A 66 10.63 9.14 5.83
CA LYS A 66 11.77 9.20 4.88
C LYS A 66 11.67 8.19 3.73
N VAL A 67 10.79 7.19 3.85
CA VAL A 67 10.55 6.16 2.82
C VAL A 67 9.26 6.41 2.03
N ARG A 68 8.56 7.53 2.28
CA ARG A 68 7.43 7.97 1.47
C ARG A 68 7.96 8.64 0.20
N SER A 69 7.70 8.04 -0.95
CA SER A 69 8.20 8.51 -2.25
C SER A 69 7.39 9.65 -2.85
N VAL A 70 6.11 9.78 -2.48
CA VAL A 70 5.18 10.77 -3.03
C VAL A 70 4.55 11.58 -1.89
N VAL A 71 4.64 12.91 -1.97
CA VAL A 71 4.08 13.82 -0.95
C VAL A 71 2.55 13.84 -0.98
N HIS A 72 1.98 13.75 -2.19
CA HIS A 72 0.55 13.66 -2.43
C HIS A 72 -0.06 12.51 -1.63
N GLN A 73 -1.19 12.76 -0.98
CA GLN A 73 -1.90 11.79 -0.18
C GLN A 73 -2.26 10.59 -1.07
N HIS A 74 -2.01 9.39 -0.54
CA HIS A 74 -2.48 8.15 -1.12
C HIS A 74 -2.63 7.12 -0.02
N THR A 75 -3.68 6.32 -0.11
CA THR A 75 -3.92 5.18 0.77
C THR A 75 -3.73 3.91 -0.03
N HIS A 76 -2.87 3.02 0.44
CA HIS A 76 -2.68 1.71 -0.15
C HIS A 76 -3.81 0.78 0.28
N LEU A 77 -4.37 0.06 -0.69
CA LEU A 77 -5.28 -1.05 -0.48
C LEU A 77 -4.56 -2.32 -0.95
N MET A 78 -4.36 -3.27 -0.05
CA MET A 78 -3.61 -4.50 -0.35
C MET A 78 -4.43 -5.72 -0.01
N LYS A 79 -4.63 -6.61 -0.98
CA LYS A 79 -5.26 -7.91 -0.76
C LYS A 79 -4.18 -8.95 -0.52
N LEU A 80 -4.25 -9.64 0.61
CA LEU A 80 -3.24 -10.62 1.03
C LEU A 80 -3.73 -12.05 0.79
N ASP A 81 -2.80 -13.00 0.72
CA ASP A 81 -3.13 -14.42 0.53
C ASP A 81 -3.53 -15.15 1.83
N GLY A 82 -3.53 -14.46 2.97
CA GLY A 82 -3.91 -15.02 4.28
C GLY A 82 -2.89 -16.00 4.87
N LYS A 83 -1.74 -16.19 4.23
CA LYS A 83 -0.77 -17.24 4.58
C LYS A 83 0.53 -16.62 5.06
N LYS A 84 0.79 -16.72 6.37
CA LYS A 84 2.05 -16.25 6.94
C LYS A 84 3.25 -17.02 6.38
N ARG A 85 4.32 -16.31 6.03
CA ARG A 85 5.59 -16.88 5.62
C ARG A 85 6.48 -17.07 6.85
N ASN A 86 6.89 -18.32 7.09
CA ASN A 86 7.73 -18.67 8.25
C ASN A 86 9.23 -18.55 7.95
N PHE A 87 9.61 -18.38 6.68
CA PHE A 87 10.99 -18.18 6.27
C PHE A 87 11.07 -17.12 5.18
N LEU A 88 11.93 -16.13 5.39
CA LEU A 88 12.17 -15.04 4.44
C LEU A 88 13.67 -14.76 4.37
N LEU A 89 14.24 -14.86 3.17
CA LEU A 89 15.63 -14.47 2.92
C LEU A 89 15.66 -13.10 2.24
N MET A 90 16.02 -12.06 3.00
CA MET A 90 16.15 -10.71 2.46
C MET A 90 17.57 -10.44 1.97
N ALA A 91 17.66 -10.01 0.71
CA ALA A 91 18.92 -9.77 0.05
C ALA A 91 18.92 -8.43 -0.75
N ARG A 92 19.51 -7.36 -0.19
CA ARG A 92 20.04 -6.14 -0.86
C ARG A 92 21.39 -6.22 -1.66
N LYS A 93 21.37 -5.98 -2.98
CA LYS A 93 22.53 -6.04 -3.91
C LYS A 93 23.81 -5.31 -3.41
N PRO A 94 25.02 -5.71 -3.89
CA PRO A 94 25.28 -6.77 -4.85
C PRO A 94 25.40 -8.16 -4.20
N TRP A 95 24.83 -9.16 -4.86
CA TRP A 95 24.83 -10.55 -4.41
C TRP A 95 25.88 -11.34 -5.17
N TYR A 96 26.97 -11.74 -4.51
CA TYR A 96 27.95 -12.67 -5.05
C TYR A 96 27.76 -14.03 -4.38
N PHE A 97 26.87 -14.85 -4.92
CA PHE A 97 26.72 -16.24 -4.47
C PHE A 97 27.59 -17.14 -5.36
N ARG A 98 28.72 -17.60 -4.82
CA ARG A 98 29.50 -18.69 -5.43
C ARG A 98 29.18 -19.97 -4.68
N ILE A 99 28.34 -20.82 -5.26
CA ILE A 99 28.09 -22.16 -4.74
C ILE A 99 29.26 -23.03 -5.24
N SER A 100 30.23 -23.33 -4.38
CA SER A 100 31.14 -24.45 -4.66
C SER A 100 30.51 -25.74 -4.16
N LYS A 101 30.64 -26.80 -4.98
CA LYS A 101 30.32 -28.17 -4.59
C LYS A 101 31.13 -28.62 -3.39
#